data_AF-K9XF28-F1
#
_entry.id   AF-K9XF28-F1
#
_cell.length_a   1.000
_cell.length_b   1.000
_cell.length_c   1.000
_cell.angle_alpha   90.00
_cell.angle_beta   90.00
_cell.angle_gamma   90.00
#
_symmetry.space_group_name_H-M   'P 1'
#
loop_
_entity.id
_entity.type
_entity.pdbx_description
1 polymer ?
#
loop_
_entity_poly.entity_id
_entity_poly.type
_entity_poly.pdbx_seq_one_letter_code
_entity_poly.pdbx_strand_id
1 'polypeptide(L)'
;MAQAIDASKNRPSDPRNQEVVYPSKRDPQIGNLETPINNSSLVKWFINNLPAYRPGITPLRRGLEAGMAHGYWLLGPFAKLGPLRDTDVANIAGLLATLGMVIISTLAMSLYAATDPPKPVATVTVPNPPDTFDTTEGWNTYASGFLIGGVGGAIVAYFILANIELIQNIFK
;
A
#
# COMPACT_ATOMS: atom_id res chain seq x y z
N MET A 1 -20.64 41.01 -18.80
CA MET A 1 -19.97 39.77 -18.29
C MET A 1 -20.29 38.55 -19.16
N ALA A 2 -21.56 38.22 -19.42
CA ALA A 2 -21.95 37.08 -20.28
C ALA A 2 -21.33 37.09 -21.70
N GLN A 3 -21.28 38.25 -22.37
CA GLN A 3 -20.64 38.38 -23.70
C GLN A 3 -19.13 38.09 -23.70
N ALA A 4 -18.42 38.48 -22.63
CA ALA A 4 -16.97 38.22 -22.55
C ALA A 4 -16.68 36.72 -22.34
N ILE A 5 -17.52 36.04 -21.57
CA ILE A 5 -17.45 34.60 -21.33
C ILE A 5 -17.81 33.82 -22.61
N ASP A 6 -18.81 34.28 -23.36
CA ASP A 6 -19.20 33.65 -24.62
C ASP A 6 -18.16 33.89 -25.73
N ALA A 7 -17.56 35.07 -25.78
CA ALA A 7 -16.50 35.40 -26.72
C ALA A 7 -15.17 34.66 -26.45
N SER A 8 -14.94 34.19 -25.21
CA SER A 8 -13.71 33.48 -24.84
C SER A 8 -13.82 31.96 -24.98
N LYS A 9 -15.02 31.39 -25.15
CA LYS A 9 -15.26 29.93 -25.11
C LYS A 9 -14.43 29.08 -26.07
N ASN A 10 -14.04 29.64 -27.22
CA ASN A 10 -13.22 28.93 -28.24
C ASN A 10 -11.73 29.31 -28.17
N ARG A 11 -11.32 30.19 -27.25
CA ARG A 11 -9.93 30.64 -27.15
C ARG A 11 -9.11 29.59 -26.41
N PRO A 12 -7.94 29.17 -26.93
CA PRO A 12 -7.05 28.22 -26.23
C PRO A 12 -6.51 28.78 -24.89
N SER A 13 -6.46 30.10 -24.74
CA SER A 13 -6.05 30.77 -23.51
C SER A 13 -7.15 30.82 -22.45
N ASP A 14 -8.38 30.41 -22.77
CA ASP A 14 -9.45 30.29 -21.78
C ASP A 14 -9.13 29.12 -20.83
N PRO A 15 -9.10 29.32 -19.50
CA PRO A 15 -8.82 28.24 -18.55
C PRO A 15 -9.74 27.03 -18.69
N ARG A 16 -10.96 27.21 -19.22
CA ARG A 16 -11.91 26.11 -19.47
C ARG A 16 -11.46 25.15 -20.57
N ASN A 17 -10.59 25.62 -21.46
CA ASN A 17 -10.05 24.84 -22.59
C ASN A 17 -8.69 24.20 -22.26
N GLN A 18 -8.19 24.36 -21.04
CA GLN A 18 -7.01 23.64 -20.57
C GLN A 18 -7.42 22.24 -20.12
N GLU A 19 -7.18 21.25 -20.97
CA GLU A 19 -7.46 19.86 -20.67
C GLU A 19 -6.54 19.35 -19.56
N VAL A 20 -7.08 18.47 -18.71
CA VAL A 20 -6.33 17.83 -17.60
C VAL A 20 -6.31 16.31 -17.73
N VAL A 21 -6.95 15.78 -18.78
CA VAL A 21 -7.01 14.37 -19.10
C VAL A 21 -6.34 14.15 -20.45
N TYR A 22 -5.35 13.28 -20.49
CA TYR A 22 -4.56 13.02 -21.70
C TYR A 22 -4.52 11.52 -22.02
N PRO A 23 -4.29 11.13 -23.29
CA PRO A 23 -4.05 9.73 -23.62
C PRO A 23 -2.75 9.23 -22.97
N SER A 24 -2.78 8.01 -22.42
CA SER A 24 -1.62 7.37 -21.80
C SER A 24 -0.43 7.32 -22.76
N LYS A 25 0.76 7.78 -22.33
CA LYS A 25 2.00 7.72 -23.12
C LYS A 25 1.89 8.37 -24.51
N ARG A 26 0.96 9.32 -24.70
CA ARG A 26 0.66 9.97 -25.99
C ARG A 26 0.10 9.01 -27.06
N ASP A 27 -0.38 7.83 -26.66
CA ASP A 27 -1.01 6.86 -27.55
C ASP A 27 -2.48 6.66 -27.14
N PRO A 28 -3.46 7.15 -27.92
CA PRO A 28 -4.87 7.02 -27.61
C PRO A 28 -5.43 5.60 -27.80
N GLN A 29 -4.65 4.67 -28.38
CA GLN A 29 -5.05 3.27 -28.54
C GLN A 29 -4.82 2.45 -27.25
N ILE A 30 -4.00 2.96 -26.32
CA ILE A 30 -3.79 2.34 -25.01
C ILE A 30 -5.04 2.56 -24.16
N GLY A 31 -5.58 1.48 -23.60
CA GLY A 31 -6.77 1.50 -22.72
C GLY A 31 -6.52 2.11 -21.33
N ASN A 32 -5.87 3.27 -21.25
CA ASN A 32 -5.67 4.04 -20.02
C ASN A 32 -5.59 5.55 -20.32
N LEU A 33 -6.01 6.37 -19.35
CA LEU A 33 -5.99 7.82 -19.45
C LEU A 33 -5.11 8.41 -18.35
N GLU A 34 -4.35 9.44 -18.70
CA GLU A 34 -3.62 10.25 -17.73
C GLU A 34 -4.58 11.24 -17.10
N THR A 35 -4.83 11.08 -15.80
CA THR A 35 -5.75 11.91 -15.01
C THR A 35 -4.99 12.55 -13.85
N PRO A 36 -5.53 13.59 -13.20
CA PRO A 36 -4.93 14.14 -11.98
C PRO A 36 -4.77 13.11 -10.85
N ILE A 37 -5.53 12.01 -10.87
CA ILE A 37 -5.50 10.97 -9.85
C ILE A 37 -4.36 9.97 -10.10
N ASN A 38 -4.06 9.61 -11.35
CA ASN A 38 -3.03 8.58 -11.65
C ASN A 38 -1.72 9.16 -12.23
N ASN A 39 -1.75 10.38 -12.77
CA ASN A 39 -0.63 11.00 -13.48
C ASN A 39 -0.09 12.27 -12.81
N SER A 40 -0.66 12.71 -11.69
CA SER A 40 -0.12 13.86 -10.97
C SER A 40 1.25 13.56 -10.34
N SER A 41 2.09 14.59 -10.24
CA SER A 41 3.43 14.48 -9.67
C SER A 41 3.40 13.98 -8.22
N LEU A 42 2.41 14.40 -7.44
CA LEU A 42 2.22 13.97 -6.05
C LEU A 42 1.91 12.48 -5.96
N VAL A 43 0.91 11.99 -6.71
CA VAL A 43 0.52 10.58 -6.65
C VAL A 43 1.63 9.70 -7.21
N LYS A 44 2.25 10.09 -8.32
CA LYS A 44 3.42 9.37 -8.84
C LYS A 44 4.54 9.30 -7.80
N TRP A 45 4.89 10.41 -7.16
CA TRP A 45 5.90 10.40 -6.11
C TRP A 45 5.51 9.46 -4.96
N PHE A 46 4.28 9.56 -4.46
CA PHE A 46 3.83 8.74 -3.34
C PHE A 46 3.86 7.25 -3.68
N ILE A 47 3.21 6.86 -4.78
CA ILE A 47 3.09 5.45 -5.18
C ILE A 47 4.45 4.86 -5.56
N ASN A 48 5.28 5.57 -6.34
CA ASN A 48 6.60 5.05 -6.71
C ASN A 48 7.58 4.98 -5.53
N ASN A 49 7.31 5.64 -4.39
CA ASN A 49 8.12 5.54 -3.18
C ASN A 49 7.57 4.57 -2.13
N LEU A 50 6.40 3.95 -2.37
CA LEU A 50 5.91 2.86 -1.54
C LEU A 50 6.84 1.65 -1.60
N PRO A 51 6.92 0.82 -0.54
CA PRO A 51 7.83 -0.32 -0.50
C PRO A 51 7.65 -1.29 -1.69
N ALA A 52 6.43 -1.41 -2.23
CA ALA A 52 6.19 -2.22 -3.40
C ALA A 52 6.93 -1.71 -4.66
N TYR A 53 7.08 -0.39 -4.83
CA TYR A 53 7.57 0.20 -6.09
C TYR A 53 8.88 0.97 -5.95
N ARG A 54 9.34 1.25 -4.71
CA ARG A 54 10.54 2.05 -4.44
C ARG A 54 11.76 1.50 -5.17
N PRO A 55 12.53 2.32 -5.90
CA PRO A 55 13.74 1.84 -6.57
C PRO A 55 14.84 1.48 -5.56
N GLY A 56 15.72 0.55 -5.93
CA GLY A 56 16.96 0.27 -5.20
C GLY A 56 16.81 -0.47 -3.86
N ILE A 57 15.65 -1.09 -3.58
CA ILE A 57 15.46 -1.92 -2.37
C ILE A 57 15.29 -3.39 -2.73
N THR A 58 15.82 -4.26 -1.86
CA THR A 58 15.78 -5.71 -2.03
C THR A 58 14.38 -6.28 -1.80
N PRO A 59 14.02 -7.42 -2.43
CA PRO A 59 12.74 -8.10 -2.19
C PRO A 59 12.41 -8.29 -0.71
N LEU A 60 13.41 -8.68 0.09
CA LEU A 60 13.27 -8.88 1.53
C LEU A 60 12.86 -7.58 2.24
N ARG A 61 13.50 -6.45 1.91
CA ARG A 61 13.19 -5.16 2.52
C ARG A 61 11.80 -4.67 2.14
N ARG A 62 11.35 -4.91 0.89
CA ARG A 62 9.98 -4.62 0.46
C ARG A 62 8.98 -5.38 1.32
N GLY A 63 9.19 -6.69 1.46
CA GLY A 63 8.36 -7.56 2.28
C GLY A 63 8.35 -7.14 3.74
N LEU A 64 9.51 -6.79 4.30
CA LEU A 64 9.66 -6.37 5.69
C LEU A 64 8.88 -5.07 5.98
N GLU A 65 9.06 -4.02 5.18
CA GLU A 65 8.34 -2.74 5.36
C GLU A 65 6.82 -2.93 5.19
N ALA A 66 6.38 -3.72 4.21
CA ALA A 66 4.97 -4.06 4.03
C ALA A 66 4.42 -4.86 5.21
N GLY A 67 5.14 -5.89 5.65
CA GLY A 67 4.78 -6.74 6.78
C GLY A 67 4.64 -5.93 8.07
N MET A 68 5.63 -5.09 8.41
CA MET A 68 5.59 -4.24 9.61
C MET A 68 4.34 -3.36 9.63
N ALA A 69 4.01 -2.70 8.51
CA ALA A 69 2.81 -1.89 8.42
C ALA A 69 1.53 -2.74 8.63
N HIS A 70 1.40 -3.87 7.94
CA HIS A 70 0.20 -4.71 8.03
C HIS A 70 0.02 -5.36 9.40
N GLY A 71 1.09 -5.90 9.98
CA GLY A 71 1.05 -6.48 11.32
C GLY A 71 0.65 -5.47 12.39
N TYR A 72 1.14 -4.22 12.27
CA TYR A 72 0.83 -3.17 13.23
C TYR A 72 -0.65 -2.79 13.25
N TRP A 73 -1.25 -2.51 12.09
CA TRP A 73 -2.63 -2.02 12.05
C TRP A 73 -3.67 -3.13 12.24
N LEU A 74 -3.39 -4.36 11.78
CA LEU A 74 -4.34 -5.49 11.82
C LEU A 74 -4.74 -5.87 13.26
N LEU A 75 -3.89 -5.58 14.25
CA LEU A 75 -4.21 -5.85 15.64
C LEU A 75 -5.44 -5.08 16.13
N GLY A 76 -5.65 -3.85 15.66
CA GLY A 76 -6.73 -2.97 16.12
C GLY A 76 -8.11 -3.60 15.99
N PRO A 77 -8.54 -4.02 14.78
CA PRO A 77 -9.81 -4.70 14.57
C PRO A 77 -9.99 -5.95 15.45
N PHE A 78 -8.98 -6.82 15.57
CA PHE A 78 -9.10 -8.04 16.37
C PHE A 78 -9.18 -7.77 17.87
N ALA A 79 -8.40 -6.82 18.38
CA ALA A 79 -8.37 -6.50 19.80
C ALA A 79 -9.62 -5.72 20.25
N LYS A 80 -10.14 -4.81 19.43
CA LYS A 80 -11.22 -3.88 19.82
C LYS A 80 -12.61 -4.28 19.32
N LEU A 81 -12.69 -4.99 18.20
CA LEU A 81 -13.97 -5.43 17.63
C LEU A 81 -14.13 -6.96 17.69
N GLY A 82 -13.14 -7.67 18.22
CA GLY A 82 -13.18 -9.12 18.40
C GLY A 82 -14.14 -9.60 19.50
N PRO A 83 -14.32 -10.92 19.62
CA PRO A 83 -15.26 -11.52 20.56
C PRO A 83 -14.87 -11.33 22.04
N LEU A 84 -13.56 -11.23 22.32
CA LEU A 84 -13.03 -11.09 23.68
C LEU A 84 -12.68 -9.62 24.04
N ARG A 85 -13.18 -8.65 23.28
CA ARG A 85 -12.85 -7.22 23.43
C ARG A 85 -13.13 -6.65 24.84
N ASP A 86 -14.12 -7.21 25.54
CA ASP A 86 -14.59 -6.74 26.86
C ASP A 86 -13.95 -7.54 28.02
N THR A 87 -12.78 -8.16 27.77
CA THR A 87 -12.06 -9.00 28.75
C THR A 87 -10.61 -8.53 28.91
N ASP A 88 -9.98 -8.89 30.02
CA ASP A 88 -8.56 -8.58 30.29
C ASP A 88 -7.59 -9.20 29.28
N VAL A 89 -8.05 -10.19 28.50
CA VAL A 89 -7.27 -10.88 27.47
C VAL A 89 -7.55 -10.36 26.05
N ALA A 90 -8.28 -9.25 25.90
CA ALA A 90 -8.62 -8.67 24.59
C ALA A 90 -7.40 -8.42 23.70
N ASN A 91 -6.35 -7.79 24.24
CA ASN A 91 -5.15 -7.43 23.48
C ASN A 91 -4.34 -8.67 23.07
N ILE A 92 -4.23 -9.68 23.93
CA ILE A 92 -3.47 -10.91 23.61
C ILE A 92 -4.24 -11.79 22.62
N ALA A 93 -5.56 -11.87 22.74
CA ALA A 93 -6.40 -12.52 21.73
C ALA A 93 -6.28 -11.81 20.37
N GLY A 94 -6.25 -10.48 20.36
CA GLY A 94 -6.00 -9.68 19.16
C GLY A 94 -4.63 -9.94 18.52
N LEU A 95 -3.58 -10.07 19.33
CA LEU A 95 -2.25 -10.44 18.87
C LEU A 95 -2.25 -11.82 18.20
N LEU A 96 -2.80 -12.85 18.84
CA LEU A 96 -2.84 -14.21 18.27
C LEU A 96 -3.61 -14.27 16.94
N ALA A 97 -4.75 -13.59 16.86
CA ALA A 97 -5.51 -13.50 15.60
C ALA A 97 -4.72 -12.79 14.50
N THR A 98 -4.00 -11.72 14.84
CA THR A 98 -3.14 -10.99 13.89
C THR A 98 -1.99 -11.85 13.38
N LEU A 99 -1.31 -12.58 14.26
CA LEU A 99 -0.24 -13.51 13.88
C LEU A 99 -0.77 -14.61 12.95
N GLY A 100 -1.94 -15.17 13.26
CA GLY A 100 -2.62 -16.12 12.37
C GLY A 100 -2.91 -15.53 10.99
N MET A 101 -3.41 -14.29 10.92
CA MET A 101 -3.67 -13.61 9.66
C MET A 101 -2.39 -13.35 8.84
N VAL A 102 -1.30 -12.98 9.50
CA VAL A 102 0.02 -12.80 8.86
C VAL A 102 0.53 -14.13 8.29
N ILE A 103 0.39 -15.24 9.03
CA ILE A 103 0.78 -16.59 8.56
C ILE A 103 -0.04 -16.99 7.33
N ILE A 104 -1.37 -16.84 7.38
CA ILE A 104 -2.26 -17.16 6.26
C ILE A 104 -1.91 -16.32 5.02
N SER A 105 -1.67 -15.01 5.21
CA SER A 105 -1.29 -14.12 4.11
C SER A 105 0.05 -14.54 3.51
N THR A 106 1.03 -14.87 4.35
CA THR A 106 2.36 -15.36 3.93
C THR A 106 2.23 -16.64 3.10
N LEU A 107 1.42 -17.60 3.56
CA LEU A 107 1.17 -18.83 2.83
C LEU A 107 0.51 -18.55 1.47
N ALA A 108 -0.47 -17.64 1.41
CA ALA A 108 -1.11 -17.25 0.16
C ALA A 108 -0.11 -16.63 -0.84
N MET A 109 0.82 -15.80 -0.36
CA MET A 109 1.89 -15.24 -1.19
C MET A 109 2.85 -16.31 -1.70
N SER A 110 3.26 -17.26 -0.86
CA SER A 110 4.11 -18.39 -1.28
C SER A 110 3.41 -19.31 -2.28
N LEU A 111 2.11 -19.55 -2.10
CA LEU A 111 1.31 -20.31 -3.06
C LEU A 111 1.20 -19.56 -4.39
N TYR A 112 0.95 -18.25 -4.38
CA TYR A 112 0.96 -17.42 -5.58
C TYR A 112 2.31 -17.50 -6.32
N ALA A 113 3.42 -17.40 -5.58
CA ALA A 113 4.77 -17.54 -6.14
C ALA A 113 4.98 -18.90 -6.83
N ALA A 114 4.46 -19.98 -6.24
CA ALA A 114 4.57 -21.33 -6.75
C ALA A 114 3.76 -21.58 -8.04
N THR A 115 2.81 -20.69 -8.38
CA THR A 115 2.01 -20.80 -9.61
C THR A 115 2.68 -20.20 -10.85
N ASP A 116 3.91 -19.69 -10.73
CA ASP A 116 4.62 -18.95 -11.78
C ASP A 116 3.77 -17.77 -12.32
N PRO A 117 3.58 -16.73 -11.47
CA PRO A 117 2.65 -15.66 -11.80
C PRO A 117 3.11 -14.81 -13.00
N PRO A 118 2.16 -14.21 -13.74
CA PRO A 118 2.51 -13.33 -14.84
C PRO A 118 3.25 -12.09 -14.36
N LYS A 119 4.02 -11.49 -15.28
CA LYS A 119 4.82 -10.29 -15.04
C LYS A 119 3.99 -9.13 -14.48
N PRO A 120 4.58 -8.28 -13.62
CA PRO A 120 3.88 -7.12 -13.10
C PRO A 120 3.55 -6.13 -14.23
N VAL A 121 2.33 -5.61 -14.21
CA VAL A 121 1.82 -4.71 -15.26
C VAL A 121 2.30 -3.28 -15.02
N ALA A 122 2.95 -2.70 -16.03
CA ALA A 122 3.29 -1.28 -16.04
C ALA A 122 2.04 -0.41 -16.24
N THR A 123 1.93 0.68 -15.49
CA THR A 123 0.80 1.62 -15.56
C THR A 123 1.30 3.06 -15.75
N VAL A 124 0.36 4.00 -15.93
CA VAL A 124 0.67 5.44 -15.99
C VAL A 124 1.36 5.90 -14.71
N THR A 125 0.90 5.43 -13.55
CA THR A 125 1.47 5.80 -12.25
C THR A 125 2.83 5.16 -12.02
N VAL A 126 2.97 3.87 -12.34
CA VAL A 126 4.20 3.08 -12.16
C VAL A 126 4.64 2.52 -13.52
N PRO A 127 5.44 3.27 -14.29
CA PRO A 127 5.85 2.84 -15.62
C PRO A 127 6.87 1.70 -15.60
N ASN A 128 7.65 1.58 -14.52
CA ASN A 128 8.73 0.59 -14.38
C ASN A 128 8.46 -0.23 -13.10
N PRO A 129 7.66 -1.30 -13.17
CA PRO A 129 7.43 -2.17 -12.02
C PRO A 129 8.73 -2.88 -11.60
N PRO A 130 8.97 -3.13 -10.31
CA PRO A 130 10.19 -3.80 -9.86
C PRO A 130 10.26 -5.29 -10.22
N ASP A 131 11.47 -5.76 -10.50
CA ASP A 131 11.78 -7.16 -10.82
C ASP A 131 11.48 -8.13 -9.67
N THR A 132 11.30 -7.62 -8.45
CA THR A 132 10.89 -8.42 -7.28
C THR A 132 9.64 -9.26 -7.56
N PHE A 133 8.73 -8.75 -8.37
CA PHE A 133 7.46 -9.41 -8.66
C PHE A 133 7.44 -10.13 -10.02
N ASP A 134 8.58 -10.20 -10.71
CA ASP A 134 8.73 -10.91 -11.99
C ASP A 134 9.19 -12.37 -11.80
N THR A 135 9.69 -12.74 -10.61
CA THR A 135 10.27 -14.07 -10.37
C THR A 135 9.69 -14.73 -9.12
N THR A 136 9.60 -16.07 -9.15
CA THR A 136 9.21 -16.88 -7.98
C THR A 136 10.14 -16.65 -6.79
N GLU A 137 11.44 -16.49 -7.01
CA GLU A 137 12.41 -16.20 -5.95
C GLU A 137 12.15 -14.83 -5.30
N GLY A 138 11.85 -13.81 -6.09
CA GLY A 138 11.50 -12.48 -5.61
C GLY A 138 10.24 -12.50 -4.74
N TRP A 139 9.20 -13.21 -5.18
CA TRP A 139 7.98 -13.40 -4.40
C TRP A 139 8.20 -14.18 -3.10
N ASN A 140 8.98 -15.26 -3.12
CA ASN A 140 9.30 -16.03 -1.92
C ASN A 140 10.11 -15.20 -0.90
N THR A 141 11.09 -14.45 -1.37
CA THR A 141 11.89 -13.55 -0.53
C THR A 141 11.03 -12.43 0.07
N TYR A 142 10.10 -11.89 -0.72
CA TYR A 142 9.10 -10.93 -0.25
C TYR A 142 8.22 -11.53 0.85
N ALA A 143 7.72 -12.76 0.66
CA ALA A 143 6.88 -13.46 1.63
C ALA A 143 7.62 -13.70 2.97
N SER A 144 8.90 -14.10 2.93
CA SER A 144 9.73 -14.22 4.14
C SER A 144 9.87 -12.90 4.88
N GLY A 145 10.11 -11.80 4.15
CA GLY A 145 10.16 -10.46 4.71
C GLY A 145 8.82 -10.05 5.35
N PHE A 146 7.71 -10.34 4.67
CA PHE A 146 6.36 -10.04 5.14
C PHE A 146 6.04 -10.75 6.45
N LEU A 147 6.40 -12.03 6.59
CA LEU A 147 6.20 -12.79 7.82
C LEU A 147 6.96 -12.17 8.99
N ILE A 148 8.26 -11.92 8.82
CA ILE A 148 9.11 -11.33 9.86
C ILE A 148 8.60 -9.95 10.25
N GLY A 149 8.31 -9.10 9.26
CA GLY A 149 7.78 -7.76 9.47
C GLY A 149 6.42 -7.78 10.15
N GLY A 150 5.51 -8.66 9.70
CA GLY A 150 4.15 -8.80 10.22
C GLY A 150 4.12 -9.22 11.68
N VAL A 151 4.94 -10.21 12.05
CA VAL A 151 5.10 -10.62 13.46
C VAL A 151 5.66 -9.46 14.29
N GLY A 152 6.71 -8.79 13.81
CA GLY A 152 7.31 -7.64 14.49
C GLY A 152 6.32 -6.48 14.71
N GLY A 153 5.60 -6.09 13.65
CA GLY A 153 4.60 -5.02 13.70
C GLY A 153 3.46 -5.31 14.67
N ALA A 154 2.96 -6.55 14.67
CA ALA A 154 1.89 -6.98 15.57
C ALA A 154 2.34 -6.96 17.04
N ILE A 155 3.56 -7.44 17.33
CA ILE A 155 4.14 -7.42 18.68
C ILE A 155 4.33 -5.97 19.17
N VAL A 156 4.84 -5.08 18.32
CA VAL A 156 4.99 -3.66 18.67
C VAL A 156 3.62 -3.03 19.00
N ALA A 157 2.61 -3.24 18.16
CA ALA A 157 1.26 -2.74 18.43
C ALA A 157 0.68 -3.30 19.74
N TYR A 158 0.88 -4.59 20.01
CA TYR A 158 0.46 -5.23 21.25
C TYR A 158 1.11 -4.57 22.47
N PHE A 159 2.44 -4.38 22.46
CA PHE A 159 3.15 -3.77 23.59
C PHE A 159 2.71 -2.33 23.85
N ILE A 160 2.46 -1.55 22.79
CA ILE A 160 1.94 -0.18 22.93
C ILE A 160 0.56 -0.21 23.60
N LEU A 161 -0.34 -1.09 23.16
CA LEU A 161 -1.69 -1.17 23.74
C LEU A 161 -1.71 -1.75 25.16
N ALA A 162 -0.89 -2.76 25.43
CA ALA A 162 -0.80 -3.40 26.74
C ALA A 162 -0.20 -2.47 27.80
N ASN A 163 0.62 -1.49 27.40
CA ASN A 163 1.30 -0.56 28.31
C ASN A 163 0.86 0.90 28.10
N ILE A 164 -0.32 1.13 27.50
CA ILE A 164 -0.73 2.48 27.11
C ILE A 164 -0.85 3.42 28.32
N GLU A 165 -1.29 2.92 29.47
CA GLU A 165 -1.39 3.70 30.71
C GLU A 165 -0.01 4.14 31.22
N LEU A 166 0.97 3.22 31.19
CA LEU A 166 2.36 3.53 31.55
C LEU A 166 2.94 4.59 30.61
N ILE A 167 2.72 4.43 29.30
CA ILE A 167 3.17 5.39 28.28
C ILE A 167 2.54 6.76 28.53
N GLN A 168 1.23 6.82 28.78
CA GLN A 168 0.55 8.08 29.08
C GLN A 168 1.11 8.76 30.33
N ASN A 169 1.52 8.01 31.35
CA ASN A 169 2.09 8.58 32.57
C ASN A 169 3.52 9.13 32.39
N ILE A 170 4.25 8.71 31.34
CA ILE A 170 5.57 9.29 31.00
C ILE A 170 5.41 10.67 30.34
N PHE A 171 4.32 10.87 29.59
CA PHE A 171 4.06 12.11 28.83
C PHE A 171 3.13 13.10 29.56
N LYS A 172 2.72 12.78 30.78
CA LYS A 172 2.04 13.71 31.70
C LYS A 172 3.08 14.44 32.54
#